data_AF-C9LMU6-F1
#
_entry.id   AF-C9LMU6-F1
#
_cell.length_a   1.000
_cell.length_b   1.000
_cell.length_c   1.000
_cell.angle_alpha   90.00
_cell.angle_beta   90.00
_cell.angle_gamma   90.00
#
_symmetry.space_group_name_H-M   'P 1'
#
loop_
_entity.id
_entity.type
_entity.pdbx_description
1 polymer ?
#
loop_
_entity_poly.entity_id
_entity_poly.type
_entity_poly.pdbx_seq_one_letter_code
_entity_poly.pdbx_strand_id
1 'polypeptide(L)'
;MKKILAIAAAAALTAGVSAYAANPFSDVSPDDWAYQAVSDLSDQGVVEGYPDGTFKGERNMTRYELAQVIARLMAREDQLNAEQKATLDKLAGEYADELANLGVRVSNLEKKVGNISWFGDARMRWKEKGYNTDGSRKADGWDGRMRINAKAQVNDSTYVRGRFTSSMDFKDSADANTKMDVLFVHHQFGDKVGMNLGRNFLTLGQTGMYYDDFFDGAQLFIGDSKLTLEAGYGRMNTWINDYGQKKDDTVYARLYGQTGRIGYDAEYIKTVGAADADKKSIWGAGLTVGVTDAVDVFGDFYKNTEPEGDPQMWTAGLGFGHYNLKKPGTFRVSAQYVRNEAGAYFGGSTYTAFPASSLLKVDSKFWLANADVVLAKNIRLHGEYAFNVKTDNSVDYDDLATVSLNYNF
;
A
#
# COMPACT_ATOMS: atom_id res chain seq x y z
N MET A 1 -0.78 -21.58 44.29
CA MET A 1 -0.65 -22.18 42.93
C MET A 1 -0.26 -21.17 41.82
N LYS A 2 -0.90 -20.00 41.67
CA LYS A 2 -0.60 -19.08 40.54
C LYS A 2 0.78 -18.39 40.60
N LYS A 3 1.31 -18.05 41.79
CA LYS A 3 2.71 -17.55 41.94
C LYS A 3 3.71 -18.54 41.35
N ILE A 4 3.50 -19.81 41.65
CA ILE A 4 4.39 -20.89 41.23
C ILE A 4 4.28 -21.17 39.72
N LEU A 5 3.09 -21.05 39.12
CA LEU A 5 2.89 -21.14 37.67
C LEU A 5 3.54 -19.97 36.90
N ALA A 6 3.46 -18.76 37.45
CA ALA A 6 4.10 -17.59 36.85
C ALA A 6 5.63 -17.65 36.95
N ILE A 7 6.15 -18.23 38.04
CA ILE A 7 7.58 -18.54 38.19
C ILE A 7 8.01 -19.66 37.26
N ALA A 8 7.20 -20.70 37.08
CA ALA A 8 7.48 -21.73 36.08
C ALA A 8 7.50 -21.14 34.65
N ALA A 9 6.61 -20.19 34.34
CA ALA A 9 6.64 -19.45 33.08
C ALA A 9 7.90 -18.56 32.96
N ALA A 10 8.28 -17.82 34.01
CA ALA A 10 9.49 -17.01 34.05
C ALA A 10 10.80 -17.84 34.02
N ALA A 11 10.80 -19.02 34.62
CA ALA A 11 11.91 -19.97 34.59
C ALA A 11 12.04 -20.64 33.22
N ALA A 12 10.91 -20.95 32.56
CA ALA A 12 10.92 -21.38 31.16
C ALA A 12 11.52 -20.31 30.23
N LEU A 13 11.37 -19.03 30.59
CA LEU A 13 12.00 -17.91 29.88
C LEU A 13 13.50 -17.77 30.11
N THR A 14 14.11 -18.48 31.05
CA THR A 14 15.54 -18.28 31.39
C THR A 14 16.40 -19.52 31.13
N ALA A 15 15.86 -20.52 30.41
CA ALA A 15 16.44 -21.84 30.08
C ALA A 15 17.96 -21.94 30.26
N GLY A 16 18.35 -22.23 31.49
CA GLY A 16 19.72 -22.26 31.97
C GLY A 16 19.73 -22.73 33.42
N VAL A 17 19.06 -23.85 33.71
CA VAL A 17 19.11 -24.52 35.01
C VAL A 17 20.57 -24.93 35.28
N SER A 18 21.30 -24.09 36.00
CA SER A 18 22.59 -24.45 36.56
C SER A 18 22.37 -25.18 37.89
N ALA A 19 23.26 -26.13 38.17
CA ALA A 19 23.19 -26.96 39.36
C ALA A 19 23.23 -26.13 40.65
N TYR A 20 22.17 -26.27 41.47
CA TYR A 20 22.04 -25.83 42.87
C TYR A 20 22.40 -24.36 43.15
N ALA A 21 21.56 -23.45 42.65
CA ALA A 21 21.38 -22.12 43.25
C ALA A 21 20.98 -22.26 44.73
N ALA A 22 21.57 -21.46 45.62
CA ALA A 22 21.28 -21.53 47.06
C ALA A 22 19.93 -20.87 47.35
N ASN A 23 18.89 -21.68 47.62
CA ASN A 23 17.56 -21.17 47.92
C ASN A 23 17.55 -20.29 49.20
N PRO A 24 17.19 -18.99 49.10
CA PRO A 24 17.18 -18.09 50.25
C PRO A 24 15.87 -18.12 51.06
N PHE A 25 14.88 -18.93 50.65
CA PHE A 25 13.55 -18.95 51.27
C PHE A 25 13.33 -20.16 52.18
N SER A 26 12.89 -19.91 53.41
CA SER A 26 12.70 -20.94 54.45
C SER A 26 11.49 -21.86 54.23
N ASP A 27 10.55 -21.44 53.39
CA ASP A 27 9.30 -22.16 53.07
C ASP A 27 9.31 -22.82 51.68
N VAL A 28 10.50 -22.98 51.07
CA VAL A 28 10.70 -23.66 49.79
C VAL A 28 11.65 -24.83 50.02
N SER A 29 11.11 -26.05 50.09
CA SER A 29 11.87 -27.28 50.35
C SER A 29 12.55 -27.79 49.08
N PRO A 30 13.72 -28.44 49.15
CA PRO A 30 14.33 -29.15 48.02
C PRO A 30 13.40 -30.16 47.31
N ASP A 31 12.41 -30.69 48.04
CA ASP A 31 11.40 -31.61 47.49
C ASP A 31 10.25 -30.90 46.77
N ASP A 32 10.18 -29.56 46.83
CA ASP A 32 9.15 -28.80 46.14
C ASP A 32 9.44 -28.76 44.64
N TRP A 33 8.41 -29.04 43.83
CA TRP A 33 8.51 -29.03 42.36
C TRP A 33 9.03 -27.72 41.76
N ALA A 34 8.88 -26.60 42.51
CA ALA A 34 9.29 -25.28 42.09
C ALA A 34 10.63 -24.83 42.68
N TYR A 35 11.27 -25.66 43.50
CA TYR A 35 12.52 -25.33 44.19
C TYR A 35 13.55 -24.74 43.22
N GLN A 36 13.84 -25.45 42.13
CA GLN A 36 14.85 -25.03 41.15
C GLN A 36 14.46 -23.71 40.47
N ALA A 37 13.20 -23.58 40.04
CA ALA A 37 12.71 -22.37 39.37
C ALA A 37 12.73 -21.13 40.28
N VAL A 38 12.34 -21.29 41.55
CA VAL A 38 12.34 -20.21 42.54
C VAL A 38 13.78 -19.82 42.89
N SER A 39 14.67 -20.80 43.07
CA SER A 39 16.07 -20.56 43.38
C SER A 39 16.78 -19.82 42.24
N ASP A 40 16.63 -20.28 41.00
CA ASP A 40 17.27 -19.66 39.83
C ASP A 40 16.77 -18.23 39.59
N LEU A 41 15.46 -17.99 39.70
CA LEU A 41 14.91 -16.64 39.55
C LEU A 41 15.27 -15.73 40.72
N SER A 42 15.49 -16.26 41.92
CA SER A 42 15.98 -15.49 43.05
C SER A 42 17.44 -15.09 42.88
N ASP A 43 18.30 -16.00 42.43
CA ASP A 43 19.71 -15.73 42.11
C ASP A 43 19.83 -14.70 40.98
N GLN A 44 18.91 -14.74 40.02
CA GLN A 44 18.79 -13.73 38.97
C GLN A 44 18.12 -12.44 39.45
N GLY A 45 17.73 -12.31 40.72
CA GLY A 45 17.07 -11.11 41.26
C GLY A 45 15.72 -10.79 40.59
N VAL A 46 15.10 -11.76 39.91
CA VAL A 46 13.78 -11.65 39.29
C VAL A 46 12.70 -11.82 40.35
N VAL A 47 12.90 -12.78 41.26
CA VAL A 47 12.02 -13.04 42.40
C VAL A 47 12.68 -12.56 43.68
N GLU A 48 11.94 -11.83 44.51
CA GLU A 48 12.34 -11.48 45.87
C GLU A 48 11.28 -11.99 46.84
N GLY A 49 11.73 -12.55 47.96
CA GLY A 49 10.86 -13.02 49.04
C GLY A 49 10.37 -11.89 49.94
N TYR A 50 9.70 -12.28 51.01
CA TYR A 50 9.23 -11.39 52.05
C TYR A 50 10.35 -11.09 53.07
N PRO A 51 10.25 -9.97 53.82
CA PRO A 51 11.24 -9.62 54.84
C PRO A 51 11.42 -10.66 55.96
N ASP A 52 10.46 -11.58 56.12
CA ASP A 52 10.50 -12.71 57.05
C ASP A 52 11.29 -13.92 56.50
N GLY A 53 11.90 -13.80 55.31
CA GLY A 53 12.70 -14.85 54.69
C GLY A 53 11.86 -15.97 54.05
N THR A 54 10.59 -15.70 53.72
CA THR A 54 9.71 -16.65 53.04
C THR A 54 9.38 -16.20 51.61
N PHE A 55 8.95 -17.13 50.75
CA PHE A 55 8.48 -16.91 49.39
C PHE A 55 6.93 -16.84 49.31
N LYS A 56 6.24 -17.54 50.21
CA LYS A 56 4.77 -17.69 50.30
C LYS A 56 4.13 -18.19 49.00
N GLY A 57 4.70 -19.25 48.42
CA GLY A 57 4.34 -19.79 47.10
C GLY A 57 2.90 -20.29 46.97
N GLU A 58 2.25 -20.64 48.08
CA GLU A 58 0.87 -21.14 48.07
C GLU A 58 -0.17 -20.03 47.84
N ARG A 59 0.15 -18.77 48.15
CA ARG A 59 -0.76 -17.63 48.02
C ARG A 59 -1.02 -17.25 46.56
N ASN A 60 -2.20 -16.70 46.29
CA ASN A 60 -2.50 -16.07 45.00
C ASN A 60 -1.64 -14.81 44.79
N MET A 61 -1.12 -14.65 43.57
CA MET A 61 -0.39 -13.46 43.15
C MET A 61 -1.35 -12.37 42.70
N THR A 62 -1.07 -11.12 43.05
CA THR A 62 -1.80 -9.98 42.46
C THR A 62 -1.26 -9.67 41.06
N ARG A 63 -2.04 -8.97 40.23
CA ARG A 63 -1.57 -8.51 38.91
C ARG A 63 -0.34 -7.60 39.01
N TYR A 64 -0.27 -6.78 40.06
CA TYR A 64 0.89 -5.93 40.35
C TYR A 64 2.15 -6.73 40.70
N GLU A 65 2.03 -7.77 41.52
CA GLU A 65 3.15 -8.64 41.87
C GLU A 65 3.71 -9.35 40.63
N LEU A 66 2.83 -9.76 39.70
CA LEU A 66 3.27 -10.33 38.42
C LEU A 66 3.95 -9.28 37.52
N ALA A 67 3.41 -8.07 37.46
CA ALA A 67 4.02 -6.98 36.70
C ALA A 67 5.43 -6.64 37.21
N GLN A 68 5.68 -6.73 38.52
CA GLN A 68 7.03 -6.56 39.09
C GLN A 68 8.00 -7.64 38.62
N VAL A 69 7.56 -8.90 38.55
CA VAL A 69 8.37 -10.00 38.00
C VAL A 69 8.67 -9.76 36.51
N ILE A 70 7.66 -9.37 35.73
CA ILE A 70 7.82 -9.04 34.30
C ILE A 70 8.78 -7.86 34.10
N ALA A 71 8.66 -6.80 34.89
CA ALA A 71 9.54 -5.64 34.86
C ALA A 71 11.01 -6.02 35.06
N ARG A 72 11.29 -6.91 36.02
CA ARG A 72 12.64 -7.39 36.31
C ARG A 72 13.20 -8.29 35.21
N LEU A 73 12.35 -9.09 34.57
CA LEU A 73 12.72 -9.86 33.38
C LEU A 73 13.05 -8.94 32.19
N MET A 74 12.28 -7.87 31.98
CA MET A 74 12.54 -6.88 30.93
C MET A 74 13.88 -6.16 31.13
N ALA A 75 14.28 -5.89 32.37
CA ALA A 75 15.60 -5.31 32.66
C ALA A 75 16.78 -6.24 32.31
N ARG A 76 16.50 -7.51 31.99
CA ARG A 76 17.47 -8.57 31.69
C ARG A 76 17.24 -9.20 30.31
N GLU A 77 16.54 -8.48 29.44
CA GLU A 77 16.18 -8.94 28.09
C GLU A 77 17.39 -9.41 27.27
N ASP A 78 18.57 -8.81 27.48
CA ASP A 78 19.83 -9.17 26.80
C ASP A 78 20.33 -10.60 27.12
N GLN A 79 19.82 -11.21 28.21
CA GLN A 79 20.17 -12.57 28.62
C GLN A 79 19.22 -13.62 28.02
N LEU A 80 18.19 -13.20 27.28
CA LEU A 80 17.14 -14.05 26.74
C LEU A 80 17.39 -14.38 25.26
N ASN A 81 17.01 -15.58 24.84
CA ASN A 81 16.98 -15.93 23.43
C ASN A 81 15.75 -15.32 22.71
N ALA A 82 15.70 -15.44 21.39
CA ALA A 82 14.64 -14.82 20.57
C ALA A 82 13.22 -15.30 20.92
N GLU A 83 13.04 -16.57 21.27
CA GLU A 83 11.74 -17.15 21.62
C GLU A 83 11.26 -16.66 23.01
N GLN A 84 12.20 -16.56 23.94
CA GLN A 84 11.96 -16.06 25.29
C GLN A 84 11.63 -14.56 25.28
N LYS A 85 12.35 -13.79 24.46
CA LYS A 85 12.07 -12.36 24.23
C LYS A 85 10.67 -12.14 23.66
N ALA A 86 10.25 -12.91 22.66
CA ALA A 86 8.91 -12.82 22.09
C ALA A 86 7.80 -13.15 23.12
N THR A 87 8.06 -14.11 24.01
CA THR A 87 7.11 -14.47 25.07
C THR A 87 7.06 -13.41 26.18
N LEU A 88 8.21 -12.84 26.56
CA LEU A 88 8.29 -11.71 27.49
C LEU A 88 7.56 -10.48 26.93
N ASP A 89 7.73 -10.19 25.64
CA ASP A 89 7.05 -9.10 24.93
C ASP A 89 5.53 -9.24 24.97
N LYS A 90 5.03 -10.48 24.79
CA LYS A 90 3.60 -10.79 24.88
C LYS A 90 3.07 -10.54 26.30
N LEU A 91 3.79 -11.02 27.32
CA LEU A 91 3.42 -10.80 28.73
C LEU A 91 3.46 -9.32 29.11
N ALA A 92 4.48 -8.58 28.69
CA ALA A 92 4.56 -7.13 28.90
C ALA A 92 3.37 -6.40 28.24
N GLY A 93 2.88 -6.90 27.11
CA GLY A 93 1.67 -6.39 26.45
C GLY A 93 0.36 -6.69 27.20
N GLU A 94 0.28 -7.78 27.97
CA GLU A 94 -0.91 -8.16 28.78
C GLU A 94 -0.97 -7.43 30.15
N TYR A 95 0.18 -7.02 30.69
CA TYR A 95 0.33 -6.31 31.97
C TYR A 95 0.77 -4.85 31.80
N ALA A 96 0.47 -4.30 30.64
CA ALA A 96 0.84 -2.96 30.22
C ALA A 96 0.49 -1.87 31.25
N ASP A 97 -0.76 -1.86 31.72
CA ASP A 97 -1.24 -0.82 32.66
C ASP A 97 -0.52 -0.90 34.01
N GLU A 98 -0.26 -2.12 34.50
CA GLU A 98 0.50 -2.32 35.73
C GLU A 98 1.97 -1.93 35.57
N LEU A 99 2.59 -2.23 34.43
CA LEU A 99 3.98 -1.85 34.14
C LEU A 99 4.14 -0.33 34.01
N ALA A 100 3.17 0.35 33.40
CA ALA A 100 3.15 1.81 33.34
C ALA A 100 3.09 2.45 34.74
N ASN A 101 2.28 1.88 35.65
CA ASN A 101 2.22 2.33 37.05
C ASN A 101 3.51 2.07 37.83
N LEU A 102 4.33 1.10 37.39
CA LEU A 102 5.67 0.83 37.93
C LEU A 102 6.77 1.69 37.28
N GLY A 103 6.42 2.58 36.34
CA GLY A 103 7.38 3.44 35.62
C GLY A 103 8.19 2.68 34.56
N VAL A 104 7.80 1.46 34.21
CA VAL A 104 8.48 0.63 33.22
C VAL A 104 7.92 0.96 31.85
N ARG A 105 8.78 1.45 30.95
CA ARG A 105 8.40 1.70 29.57
C ARG A 105 8.31 0.37 28.81
N VAL A 106 7.09 0.00 28.43
CA VAL A 106 6.86 -1.10 27.52
C VAL A 106 6.88 -0.54 26.10
N SER A 107 7.91 -0.84 25.32
CA SER A 107 8.01 -0.45 23.90
C SER A 107 6.79 -0.90 23.08
N ASN A 108 6.10 -1.97 23.50
CA ASN A 108 4.85 -2.45 22.89
C ASN A 108 3.59 -1.65 23.27
N LEU A 109 3.62 -0.83 24.34
CA LEU A 109 2.55 0.13 24.65
C LEU A 109 2.59 1.36 23.73
N GLU A 110 3.78 1.77 23.30
CA GLU A 110 3.95 2.83 22.30
C GLU A 110 3.45 2.38 20.90
N LYS A 111 3.39 1.07 20.61
CA LYS A 111 2.78 0.54 19.37
C LYS A 111 1.24 0.55 19.38
N LYS A 112 0.59 0.56 20.56
CA LYS A 112 -0.89 0.62 20.67
C LYS A 112 -1.43 2.05 20.68
N VAL A 113 -0.66 3.02 21.16
CA VAL A 113 -1.03 4.45 21.13
C VAL A 113 -0.33 5.12 19.95
N GLY A 114 -0.96 5.08 18.78
CA GLY A 114 -0.35 5.52 17.50
C GLY A 114 -0.64 4.61 16.31
N ASN A 115 -1.58 3.66 16.44
CA ASN A 115 -1.89 2.68 15.41
C ASN A 115 -2.59 3.26 14.16
N ILE A 116 -2.95 4.55 14.14
CA ILE A 116 -3.49 5.22 12.96
C ILE A 116 -2.50 6.29 12.49
N SER A 117 -2.08 6.16 11.23
CA SER A 117 -1.34 7.19 10.51
C SER A 117 -2.24 7.89 9.51
N TRP A 118 -2.06 9.20 9.40
CA TRP A 118 -2.78 10.06 8.46
C TRP A 118 -1.81 10.63 7.44
N PHE A 119 -2.23 10.66 6.19
CA PHE A 119 -1.46 11.24 5.10
C PHE A 119 -2.40 11.61 3.96
N GLY A 120 -1.96 12.49 3.07
CA GLY A 120 -2.84 12.99 2.04
C GLY A 120 -2.15 13.69 0.90
N ASP A 121 -2.99 14.19 0.01
CA ASP A 121 -2.56 15.08 -1.05
C ASP A 121 -3.65 16.07 -1.41
N ALA A 122 -3.22 17.23 -1.88
CA ALA A 122 -4.06 18.23 -2.51
C ALA A 122 -3.56 18.50 -3.92
N ARG A 123 -4.49 18.76 -4.85
CA ARG A 123 -4.18 19.13 -6.22
C ARG A 123 -5.10 20.25 -6.68
N MET A 124 -4.53 21.29 -7.27
CA MET A 124 -5.21 22.25 -8.13
C MET A 124 -4.83 21.94 -9.58
N ARG A 125 -5.80 21.91 -10.49
CA ARG A 125 -5.55 21.56 -11.89
C ARG A 125 -6.38 22.41 -12.85
N TRP A 126 -5.71 22.99 -13.82
CA TRP A 126 -6.33 23.40 -15.07
C TRP A 126 -6.23 22.25 -16.08
N LYS A 127 -7.31 21.97 -16.81
CA LYS A 127 -7.36 20.91 -17.81
C LYS A 127 -8.26 21.25 -18.98
N GLU A 128 -7.96 20.73 -20.15
CA GLU A 128 -8.89 20.65 -21.26
C GLU A 128 -9.72 19.37 -21.17
N LYS A 129 -11.05 19.46 -21.37
CA LYS A 129 -12.01 18.38 -21.06
C LYS A 129 -12.19 17.36 -22.22
N GLY A 130 -11.31 17.36 -23.22
CA GLY A 130 -11.41 16.51 -24.42
C GLY A 130 -12.02 17.23 -25.63
N TYR A 131 -12.72 16.51 -26.51
CA TYR A 131 -13.20 17.03 -27.80
C TYR A 131 -14.72 17.08 -27.95
N ASN A 132 -15.21 18.09 -28.66
CA ASN A 132 -16.55 18.11 -29.24
C ASN A 132 -16.62 17.16 -30.44
N THR A 133 -17.83 16.94 -30.97
CA THR A 133 -18.05 16.07 -32.13
C THR A 133 -17.38 16.55 -33.41
N ASP A 134 -17.09 17.85 -33.50
CA ASP A 134 -16.44 18.50 -34.65
C ASP A 134 -14.90 18.51 -34.55
N GLY A 135 -14.32 17.92 -33.51
CA GLY A 135 -12.88 17.87 -33.29
C GLY A 135 -12.29 19.03 -32.47
N SER A 136 -13.06 20.10 -32.27
CA SER A 136 -12.63 21.22 -31.41
C SER A 136 -12.55 20.81 -29.94
N ARG A 137 -11.70 21.49 -29.16
CA ARG A 137 -11.66 21.30 -27.70
C ARG A 137 -12.98 21.62 -27.02
N LYS A 138 -13.39 20.77 -26.07
CA LYS A 138 -14.40 21.13 -25.06
C LYS A 138 -13.87 22.28 -24.20
N ALA A 139 -14.80 23.04 -23.62
CA ALA A 139 -14.47 24.07 -22.65
C ALA A 139 -13.54 23.53 -21.56
N ASP A 140 -12.49 24.29 -21.26
CA ASP A 140 -11.51 23.98 -20.24
C ASP A 140 -12.15 23.95 -18.84
N GLY A 141 -11.46 23.35 -17.88
CA GLY A 141 -11.91 23.20 -16.50
C GLY A 141 -10.83 23.59 -15.51
N TRP A 142 -11.26 24.10 -14.36
CA TRP A 142 -10.43 24.30 -13.19
C TRP A 142 -10.99 23.43 -12.07
N ASP A 143 -10.27 22.38 -11.68
CA ASP A 143 -10.68 21.48 -10.62
C ASP A 143 -9.69 21.43 -9.46
N GLY A 144 -10.23 21.15 -8.29
CA GLY A 144 -9.49 20.89 -7.07
C GLY A 144 -9.82 19.54 -6.49
N ARG A 145 -8.82 18.92 -5.86
CA ARG A 145 -8.99 17.68 -5.11
C ARG A 145 -8.21 17.75 -3.81
N MET A 146 -8.82 17.35 -2.71
CA MET A 146 -8.13 17.05 -1.46
C MET A 146 -8.43 15.61 -1.05
N ARG A 147 -7.40 14.86 -0.68
CA ARG A 147 -7.51 13.48 -0.23
C ARG A 147 -6.87 13.32 1.15
N ILE A 148 -7.59 12.68 2.06
CA ILE A 148 -7.12 12.34 3.40
C ILE A 148 -7.22 10.82 3.54
N ASN A 149 -6.09 10.18 3.82
CA ASN A 149 -5.99 8.75 4.04
C ASN A 149 -5.79 8.48 5.53
N ALA A 150 -6.44 7.45 6.03
CA ALA A 150 -6.15 6.84 7.32
C ALA A 150 -5.64 5.43 7.07
N LYS A 151 -4.48 5.08 7.65
CA LYS A 151 -4.00 3.70 7.73
C LYS A 151 -3.98 3.29 9.20
N ALA A 152 -4.83 2.33 9.55
CA ALA A 152 -4.91 1.74 10.88
C ALA A 152 -4.18 0.38 10.91
N GLN A 153 -3.08 0.29 11.66
CA GLN A 153 -2.36 -0.96 11.90
C GLN A 153 -3.10 -1.78 12.97
N VAL A 154 -3.53 -3.00 12.61
CA VAL A 154 -4.27 -3.89 13.51
C VAL A 154 -3.30 -4.79 14.29
N ASN A 155 -2.31 -5.34 13.61
CA ASN A 155 -1.19 -6.14 14.15
C ASN A 155 -0.05 -6.14 13.12
N ASP A 156 1.06 -6.86 13.36
CA ASP A 156 2.24 -6.84 12.47
C ASP A 156 1.94 -7.30 11.02
N SER A 157 0.92 -8.13 10.82
CA SER A 157 0.54 -8.68 9.52
C SER A 157 -0.66 -7.99 8.86
N THR A 158 -1.38 -7.10 9.57
CA THR A 158 -2.70 -6.63 9.11
C THR A 158 -2.86 -5.13 9.29
N TYR A 159 -3.32 -4.44 8.23
CA TYR A 159 -3.76 -3.05 8.33
C TYR A 159 -5.04 -2.80 7.54
N VAL A 160 -5.77 -1.76 7.93
CA VAL A 160 -6.94 -1.23 7.22
C VAL A 160 -6.57 0.13 6.65
N ARG A 161 -6.95 0.43 5.41
CA ARG A 161 -6.77 1.76 4.82
C ARG A 161 -8.10 2.30 4.31
N GLY A 162 -8.44 3.51 4.73
CA GLY A 162 -9.56 4.30 4.22
C GLY A 162 -9.07 5.60 3.59
N ARG A 163 -9.79 6.12 2.59
CA ARG A 163 -9.53 7.44 2.01
C ARG A 163 -10.82 8.22 1.80
N PHE A 164 -10.81 9.46 2.29
CA PHE A 164 -11.79 10.48 1.94
C PHE A 164 -11.22 11.35 0.84
N THR A 165 -12.03 11.59 -0.19
CA THR A 165 -11.71 12.50 -1.30
C THR A 165 -12.80 13.55 -1.38
N SER A 166 -12.37 14.81 -1.38
CA SER A 166 -13.21 15.97 -1.69
C SER A 166 -12.78 16.54 -3.04
N SER A 167 -13.73 16.76 -3.93
CA SER A 167 -13.49 17.36 -5.26
C SER A 167 -14.29 18.65 -5.41
N MET A 168 -13.66 19.65 -6.01
CA MET A 168 -14.22 20.98 -6.27
C MET A 168 -14.10 21.28 -7.77
N ASP A 169 -15.15 21.81 -8.38
CA ASP A 169 -15.04 22.52 -9.67
C ASP A 169 -15.05 24.02 -9.35
N PHE A 170 -14.07 24.75 -9.86
CA PHE A 170 -13.94 26.19 -9.60
C PHE A 170 -14.63 27.04 -10.66
N LYS A 171 -15.24 26.42 -11.70
CA LYS A 171 -15.97 27.15 -12.74
C LYS A 171 -17.47 27.26 -12.47
N ASP A 172 -17.99 26.51 -11.51
CA ASP A 172 -19.38 26.62 -11.08
C ASP A 172 -19.47 27.04 -9.60
N SER A 173 -20.68 27.21 -9.12
CA SER A 173 -20.98 27.53 -7.73
C SER A 173 -21.41 26.28 -6.94
N ALA A 174 -21.11 25.07 -7.44
CA ALA A 174 -21.54 23.85 -6.79
C ALA A 174 -20.68 23.55 -5.55
N ASP A 175 -21.32 22.99 -4.54
CA ASP A 175 -20.61 22.56 -3.33
C ASP A 175 -19.64 21.40 -3.63
N ALA A 176 -18.57 21.33 -2.86
CA ALA A 176 -17.60 20.25 -2.95
C ALA A 176 -18.25 18.90 -2.59
N ASN A 177 -18.06 17.89 -3.43
CA ASN A 177 -18.53 16.53 -3.13
C ASN A 177 -17.44 15.76 -2.36
N THR A 178 -17.78 15.28 -1.16
CA THR A 178 -16.88 14.48 -0.33
C THR A 178 -17.38 13.04 -0.22
N LYS A 179 -16.53 12.09 -0.58
CA LYS A 179 -16.82 10.65 -0.54
C LYS A 179 -15.69 9.85 0.06
N MET A 180 -16.00 8.71 0.68
CA MET A 180 -15.02 7.68 0.96
C MET A 180 -14.85 6.82 -0.30
N ASP A 181 -13.74 6.96 -1.01
CA ASP A 181 -13.52 6.29 -2.29
C ASP A 181 -12.51 5.14 -2.22
N VAL A 182 -11.90 4.90 -1.06
CA VAL A 182 -11.03 3.74 -0.78
C VAL A 182 -11.41 3.17 0.56
N LEU A 183 -11.56 1.86 0.62
CA LEU A 183 -11.59 1.11 1.87
C LEU A 183 -11.17 -0.33 1.57
N PHE A 184 -10.03 -0.74 2.12
CA PHE A 184 -9.59 -2.12 2.03
C PHE A 184 -8.85 -2.57 3.28
N VAL A 185 -8.83 -3.88 3.47
CA VAL A 185 -8.01 -4.58 4.44
C VAL A 185 -6.85 -5.23 3.70
N HIS A 186 -5.64 -5.07 4.23
CA HIS A 186 -4.47 -5.81 3.81
C HIS A 186 -4.07 -6.81 4.89
N HIS A 187 -3.80 -8.05 4.48
CA HIS A 187 -3.21 -9.07 5.35
C HIS A 187 -1.99 -9.72 4.68
N GLN A 188 -0.93 -9.89 5.45
CA GLN A 188 0.34 -10.44 5.03
C GLN A 188 0.57 -11.82 5.67
N PHE A 189 0.61 -12.85 4.84
CA PHE A 189 0.90 -14.24 5.21
C PHE A 189 2.40 -14.52 5.07
N GLY A 190 3.15 -14.34 6.17
CA GLY A 190 4.62 -14.45 6.16
C GLY A 190 5.27 -13.38 5.27
N ASP A 191 6.41 -13.66 4.66
CA ASP A 191 7.20 -12.59 4.03
C ASP A 191 6.85 -12.31 2.56
N LYS A 192 6.16 -13.23 1.89
CA LYS A 192 6.01 -13.21 0.41
C LYS A 192 4.58 -13.22 -0.10
N VAL A 193 3.60 -13.48 0.76
CA VAL A 193 2.20 -13.61 0.33
C VAL A 193 1.37 -12.54 1.01
N GLY A 194 0.79 -11.64 0.23
CA GLY A 194 -0.08 -10.59 0.72
C GLY A 194 -1.46 -10.67 0.08
N MET A 195 -2.48 -10.15 0.73
CA MET A 195 -3.82 -10.07 0.18
C MET A 195 -4.48 -8.74 0.50
N ASN A 196 -5.13 -8.12 -0.49
CA ASN A 196 -6.05 -7.01 -0.28
C ASN A 196 -7.49 -7.50 -0.47
N LEU A 197 -8.39 -7.02 0.38
CA LEU A 197 -9.84 -7.19 0.24
C LEU A 197 -10.53 -5.84 0.39
N GLY A 198 -11.27 -5.42 -0.64
CA GLY A 198 -12.06 -4.20 -0.64
C GLY A 198 -11.84 -3.36 -1.90
N ARG A 199 -12.05 -2.04 -1.78
CA ARG A 199 -11.77 -1.07 -2.85
C ARG A 199 -10.37 -0.50 -2.66
N ASN A 200 -9.48 -0.78 -3.61
CA ASN A 200 -8.10 -0.29 -3.65
C ASN A 200 -7.74 0.25 -5.04
N PHE A 201 -6.55 0.83 -5.20
CA PHE A 201 -6.01 1.20 -6.52
C PHE A 201 -5.45 -0.01 -7.24
N LEU A 202 -5.60 0.00 -8.55
CA LEU A 202 -4.90 -0.87 -9.47
C LEU A 202 -4.40 -0.01 -10.63
N THR A 203 -3.09 -0.04 -10.84
CA THR A 203 -2.42 0.60 -11.97
C THR A 203 -1.71 -0.50 -12.75
N LEU A 204 -1.98 -0.59 -14.05
CA LEU A 204 -1.46 -1.61 -14.96
C LEU A 204 -0.45 -1.01 -15.94
N GLY A 205 0.47 -1.84 -16.43
CA GLY A 205 1.58 -1.43 -17.30
C GLY A 205 2.66 -0.61 -16.59
N GLN A 206 3.64 -0.14 -17.37
CA GLN A 206 4.72 0.74 -16.92
C GLN A 206 4.35 2.23 -17.03
N THR A 207 3.44 2.58 -17.93
CA THR A 207 3.09 4.00 -18.20
C THR A 207 1.85 4.48 -17.46
N GLY A 208 1.05 3.56 -16.90
CA GLY A 208 -0.24 3.88 -16.26
C GLY A 208 -1.32 4.32 -17.26
N MET A 209 -1.12 4.10 -18.56
CA MET A 209 -2.02 4.59 -19.59
C MET A 209 -3.23 3.72 -19.84
N TYR A 210 -3.09 2.42 -19.61
CA TYR A 210 -4.12 1.45 -19.95
C TYR A 210 -5.19 1.35 -18.88
N TYR A 211 -4.74 1.25 -17.62
CA TYR A 211 -5.58 1.26 -16.44
C TYR A 211 -4.87 1.91 -15.26
N ASP A 212 -5.47 2.95 -14.70
CA ASP A 212 -5.10 3.57 -13.42
C ASP A 212 -6.36 4.07 -12.72
N ASP A 213 -7.01 3.18 -11.97
CA ASP A 213 -8.27 3.47 -11.29
C ASP A 213 -8.52 2.49 -10.12
N PHE A 214 -9.74 2.47 -9.59
CA PHE A 214 -10.12 1.62 -8.46
C PHE A 214 -10.49 0.20 -8.87
N PHE A 215 -9.93 -0.78 -8.17
CA PHE A 215 -10.35 -2.17 -8.19
C PHE A 215 -11.15 -2.52 -6.93
N ASP A 216 -12.36 -3.06 -7.13
CA ASP A 216 -13.25 -3.53 -6.07
C ASP A 216 -13.21 -5.06 -6.01
N GLY A 217 -12.46 -5.63 -5.07
CA GLY A 217 -12.40 -7.09 -4.97
C GLY A 217 -11.31 -7.63 -4.07
N ALA A 218 -10.89 -8.85 -4.40
CA ALA A 218 -9.78 -9.53 -3.75
C ALA A 218 -8.55 -9.50 -4.67
N GLN A 219 -7.40 -9.11 -4.13
CA GLN A 219 -6.10 -9.15 -4.82
C GLN A 219 -5.14 -9.98 -3.99
N LEU A 220 -4.49 -10.97 -4.60
CA LEU A 220 -3.44 -11.80 -4.01
C LEU A 220 -2.10 -11.41 -4.62
N PHE A 221 -1.09 -11.22 -3.79
CA PHE A 221 0.26 -10.87 -4.18
C PHE A 221 1.20 -11.98 -3.70
N ILE A 222 2.05 -12.50 -4.58
CA ILE A 222 3.04 -13.53 -4.28
C ILE A 222 4.38 -13.08 -4.85
N GLY A 223 5.35 -12.76 -4.00
CA GLY A 223 6.69 -12.39 -4.42
C GLY A 223 7.29 -11.24 -3.62
N ASP A 224 8.17 -10.48 -4.27
CA ASP A 224 8.88 -9.34 -3.68
C ASP A 224 9.08 -8.22 -4.71
N SER A 225 9.86 -7.19 -4.34
CA SER A 225 10.14 -6.02 -5.20
C SER A 225 10.74 -6.35 -6.57
N LYS A 226 11.47 -7.47 -6.72
CA LYS A 226 12.10 -7.87 -7.97
C LYS A 226 11.13 -8.60 -8.88
N LEU A 227 10.23 -9.40 -8.30
CA LEU A 227 9.25 -10.16 -9.05
C LEU A 227 8.04 -10.47 -8.16
N THR A 228 6.88 -10.00 -8.58
CA THR A 228 5.60 -10.26 -7.94
C THR A 228 4.63 -10.82 -8.96
N LEU A 229 4.04 -11.98 -8.64
CA LEU A 229 2.81 -12.46 -9.25
C LEU A 229 1.64 -11.86 -8.49
N GLU A 230 0.74 -11.18 -9.19
CA GLU A 230 -0.49 -10.66 -8.63
C GLU A 230 -1.68 -11.21 -9.40
N ALA A 231 -2.71 -11.66 -8.69
CA ALA A 231 -3.96 -12.10 -9.28
C ALA A 231 -5.13 -11.48 -8.52
N GLY A 232 -6.17 -11.09 -9.23
CA GLY A 232 -7.35 -10.51 -8.62
C GLY A 232 -8.65 -10.98 -9.25
N TYR A 233 -9.69 -11.03 -8.42
CA TYR A 233 -11.08 -11.22 -8.83
C TYR A 233 -11.92 -10.11 -8.20
N GLY A 234 -12.65 -9.38 -9.02
CA GLY A 234 -13.36 -8.19 -8.58
C GLY A 234 -13.90 -7.36 -9.73
N ARG A 235 -14.00 -6.06 -9.57
CA ARG A 235 -14.48 -5.14 -10.62
C ARG A 235 -13.48 -4.02 -10.81
N MET A 236 -13.07 -3.82 -12.05
CA MET A 236 -12.28 -2.66 -12.45
C MET A 236 -13.24 -1.49 -12.70
N ASN A 237 -13.17 -0.45 -11.89
CA ASN A 237 -13.92 0.77 -12.14
C ASN A 237 -13.21 1.49 -13.28
N THR A 238 -13.93 1.79 -14.37
CA THR A 238 -13.42 2.64 -15.44
C THR A 238 -14.33 3.87 -15.50
N TRP A 239 -13.75 5.05 -15.61
CA TRP A 239 -14.50 6.30 -15.77
C TRP A 239 -15.31 6.38 -17.08
N ILE A 240 -15.03 5.49 -18.04
CA ILE A 240 -15.77 5.36 -19.31
C ILE A 240 -17.21 4.84 -19.09
N ASN A 241 -17.47 4.22 -17.94
CA ASN A 241 -18.74 3.52 -17.67
C ASN A 241 -19.84 4.41 -17.05
N ASP A 242 -19.75 5.74 -17.17
CA ASP A 242 -20.83 6.66 -16.77
C ASP A 242 -22.07 6.60 -17.71
N TYR A 243 -22.02 5.75 -18.75
CA TYR A 243 -23.16 5.43 -19.64
C TYR A 243 -23.97 4.21 -19.19
N GLY A 244 -24.19 4.03 -17.88
CA GLY A 244 -25.27 3.18 -17.35
C GLY A 244 -25.22 1.68 -17.71
N GLN A 245 -24.04 1.13 -17.96
CA GLN A 245 -23.86 -0.29 -18.31
C GLN A 245 -22.93 -1.02 -17.32
N LYS A 246 -22.99 -2.35 -17.36
CA LYS A 246 -22.89 -3.27 -16.23
C LYS A 246 -21.50 -3.33 -15.57
N LYS A 247 -21.53 -3.65 -14.26
CA LYS A 247 -20.34 -3.92 -13.43
C LYS A 247 -19.90 -5.37 -13.61
N ASP A 248 -19.39 -5.69 -14.79
CA ASP A 248 -18.93 -7.05 -15.05
C ASP A 248 -17.76 -7.38 -14.13
N ASP A 249 -17.82 -8.56 -13.54
CA ASP A 249 -16.71 -9.05 -12.74
C ASP A 249 -15.52 -9.26 -13.68
N THR A 250 -14.31 -9.14 -13.15
CA THR A 250 -13.07 -9.18 -13.89
C THR A 250 -12.10 -10.05 -13.11
N VAL A 251 -11.47 -10.98 -13.82
CA VAL A 251 -10.29 -11.67 -13.35
C VAL A 251 -9.08 -11.07 -14.05
N TYR A 252 -8.01 -10.83 -13.31
CA TYR A 252 -6.73 -10.48 -13.90
C TYR A 252 -5.60 -11.24 -13.22
N ALA A 253 -4.51 -11.44 -13.95
CA ALA A 253 -3.26 -11.93 -13.44
C ALA A 253 -2.13 -11.14 -14.09
N ARG A 254 -1.12 -10.77 -13.31
CA ARG A 254 0.05 -10.08 -13.80
C ARG A 254 1.32 -10.55 -13.11
N LEU A 255 2.40 -10.57 -13.86
CA LEU A 255 3.75 -10.73 -13.36
C LEU A 255 4.47 -9.40 -13.58
N TYR A 256 4.98 -8.79 -12.53
CA TYR A 256 5.68 -7.51 -12.63
C TYR A 256 6.83 -7.42 -11.66
N GLY A 257 7.75 -6.50 -11.91
CA GLY A 257 8.83 -6.22 -10.99
C GLY A 257 9.88 -5.31 -11.58
N GLN A 258 10.93 -5.07 -10.80
CA GLN A 258 12.05 -4.27 -11.24
C GLN A 258 13.37 -4.93 -10.84
N THR A 259 14.25 -5.13 -11.81
CA THR A 259 15.62 -5.61 -11.58
C THR A 259 16.62 -4.59 -12.11
N GLY A 260 17.32 -3.93 -11.18
CA GLY A 260 18.24 -2.85 -11.52
C GLY A 260 17.51 -1.68 -12.20
N ARG A 261 17.91 -1.37 -13.43
CA ARG A 261 17.33 -0.30 -14.26
C ARG A 261 16.17 -0.77 -15.15
N ILE A 262 15.75 -2.04 -15.03
CA ILE A 262 14.73 -2.63 -15.89
C ILE A 262 13.48 -2.88 -15.07
N GLY A 263 12.40 -2.17 -15.37
CA GLY A 263 11.03 -2.46 -14.93
C GLY A 263 10.29 -3.21 -16.02
N TYR A 264 9.52 -4.22 -15.65
CA TYR A 264 8.77 -5.04 -16.59
C TYR A 264 7.44 -5.49 -15.99
N ASP A 265 6.49 -5.73 -16.88
CA ASP A 265 5.25 -6.42 -16.56
C ASP A 265 4.73 -7.23 -17.75
N ALA A 266 3.98 -8.28 -17.44
CA ALA A 266 3.15 -9.01 -18.37
C ALA A 266 1.84 -9.35 -17.67
N GLU A 267 0.73 -9.13 -18.33
CA GLU A 267 -0.59 -9.22 -17.71
C GLU A 267 -1.68 -9.74 -18.62
N TYR A 268 -2.68 -10.33 -17.99
CA TYR A 268 -3.87 -10.85 -18.61
C TYR A 268 -5.10 -10.39 -17.84
N ILE A 269 -6.09 -9.86 -18.54
CA ILE A 269 -7.34 -9.34 -17.98
C ILE A 269 -8.50 -9.97 -18.74
N LYS A 270 -9.52 -10.45 -18.02
CA LYS A 270 -10.70 -11.03 -18.63
C LYS A 270 -11.96 -10.67 -17.86
N THR A 271 -12.98 -10.23 -18.58
CA THR A 271 -14.33 -10.05 -18.01
C THR A 271 -15.02 -11.39 -17.79
N VAL A 272 -15.75 -11.51 -16.68
CA VAL A 272 -16.47 -12.70 -16.24
C VAL A 272 -17.97 -12.37 -16.20
N GLY A 273 -18.77 -13.19 -16.86
CA GLY A 273 -20.24 -13.02 -16.89
C GLY A 273 -20.74 -11.84 -17.75
N ALA A 274 -19.85 -11.20 -18.50
CA ALA A 274 -20.19 -10.13 -19.44
C ALA A 274 -21.08 -10.64 -20.59
N ALA A 275 -21.96 -9.76 -21.08
CA ALA A 275 -22.66 -10.00 -22.34
C ALA A 275 -21.67 -10.03 -23.51
N ASP A 276 -22.00 -10.70 -24.62
CA ASP A 276 -21.05 -10.89 -25.73
C ASP A 276 -20.45 -9.58 -26.26
N ALA A 277 -21.24 -8.50 -26.31
CA ALA A 277 -20.77 -7.18 -26.75
C ALA A 277 -19.79 -6.50 -25.78
N ASP A 278 -19.78 -6.92 -24.51
CA ASP A 278 -19.00 -6.33 -23.42
C ASP A 278 -17.80 -7.20 -23.01
N LYS A 279 -17.67 -8.41 -23.60
CA LYS A 279 -16.55 -9.31 -23.33
C LYS A 279 -15.23 -8.65 -23.68
N LYS A 280 -14.27 -8.81 -22.77
CA LYS A 280 -12.88 -8.39 -22.95
C LYS A 280 -11.96 -9.52 -22.53
N SER A 281 -10.93 -9.75 -23.34
CA SER A 281 -9.81 -10.64 -23.07
C SER A 281 -8.57 -9.92 -23.55
N ILE A 282 -7.76 -9.45 -22.62
CA ILE A 282 -6.69 -8.50 -22.90
C ILE A 282 -5.37 -9.09 -22.44
N TRP A 283 -4.39 -9.02 -23.34
CA TRP A 283 -2.99 -9.29 -23.03
C TRP A 283 -2.23 -7.97 -23.02
N GLY A 284 -1.45 -7.76 -21.96
CA GLY A 284 -0.60 -6.59 -21.77
C GLY A 284 0.85 -6.98 -21.52
N ALA A 285 1.77 -6.14 -21.96
CA ALA A 285 3.17 -6.20 -21.57
C ALA A 285 3.78 -4.80 -21.57
N GLY A 286 4.58 -4.51 -20.56
CA GLY A 286 5.24 -3.23 -20.38
C GLY A 286 6.72 -3.39 -20.10
N LEU A 287 7.51 -2.41 -20.53
CA LEU A 287 8.95 -2.36 -20.29
C LEU A 287 9.40 -0.92 -20.04
N THR A 288 10.21 -0.72 -19.00
CA THR A 288 11.00 0.50 -18.77
C THR A 288 12.46 0.13 -18.61
N VAL A 289 13.34 0.76 -19.37
CA VAL A 289 14.79 0.53 -19.32
C VAL A 289 15.50 1.86 -19.08
N GLY A 290 16.12 2.00 -17.91
CA GLY A 290 17.08 3.07 -17.63
C GLY A 290 18.35 2.86 -18.44
N VAL A 291 18.50 3.59 -19.54
CA VAL A 291 19.67 3.60 -20.42
C VAL A 291 20.87 4.24 -19.72
N THR A 292 20.62 5.29 -18.93
CA THR A 292 21.62 5.96 -18.08
C THR A 292 21.01 6.33 -16.71
N ASP A 293 21.72 7.10 -15.89
CA ASP A 293 21.18 7.69 -14.65
C ASP A 293 20.13 8.78 -14.88
N ALA A 294 20.05 9.31 -16.09
CA ALA A 294 19.13 10.39 -16.42
C ALA A 294 18.21 10.04 -17.58
N VAL A 295 18.45 8.94 -18.32
CA VAL A 295 17.69 8.61 -19.53
C VAL A 295 17.06 7.25 -19.37
N ASP A 296 15.77 7.16 -19.64
CA ASP A 296 15.03 5.91 -19.74
C ASP A 296 14.21 5.83 -21.03
N VAL A 297 14.06 4.62 -21.56
CA VAL A 297 13.06 4.31 -22.59
C VAL A 297 11.97 3.47 -21.96
N PHE A 298 10.72 3.70 -22.37
CA PHE A 298 9.59 3.02 -21.78
C PHE A 298 8.47 2.82 -22.79
N GLY A 299 7.59 1.87 -22.53
CA GLY A 299 6.43 1.63 -23.37
C GLY A 299 5.60 0.47 -22.87
N ASP A 300 4.33 0.49 -23.26
CA ASP A 300 3.37 -0.58 -23.01
C ASP A 300 2.75 -1.04 -24.32
N PHE A 301 2.34 -2.29 -24.37
CA PHE A 301 1.57 -2.89 -25.44
C PHE A 301 0.39 -3.65 -24.85
N TYR A 302 -0.81 -3.42 -25.41
CA TYR A 302 -2.04 -4.10 -25.06
C TYR A 302 -2.78 -4.55 -26.30
N LYS A 303 -3.38 -5.74 -26.22
CA LYS A 303 -4.18 -6.34 -27.28
C LYS A 303 -5.45 -6.92 -26.70
N ASN A 304 -6.61 -6.49 -27.21
CA ASN A 304 -7.90 -7.06 -26.86
C ASN A 304 -8.30 -8.10 -27.91
N THR A 305 -8.55 -9.34 -27.49
CA THR A 305 -8.77 -10.50 -28.38
C THR A 305 -10.24 -10.92 -28.51
N GLU A 306 -11.17 -10.13 -27.96
CA GLU A 306 -12.62 -10.39 -28.11
C GLU A 306 -13.21 -9.70 -29.36
N PRO A 307 -12.92 -8.42 -29.66
CA PRO A 307 -13.39 -7.79 -30.88
C PRO A 307 -12.69 -8.36 -32.13
N GLU A 308 -13.40 -8.36 -33.27
CA GLU A 308 -12.80 -8.70 -34.56
C GLU A 308 -11.60 -7.78 -34.88
N GLY A 309 -10.54 -8.36 -35.43
CA GLY A 309 -9.30 -7.64 -35.77
C GLY A 309 -8.30 -7.51 -34.61
N ASP A 310 -8.68 -7.94 -33.41
CA ASP A 310 -7.89 -7.89 -32.18
C ASP A 310 -7.23 -6.51 -31.90
N PRO A 311 -8.01 -5.46 -31.62
CA PRO A 311 -7.51 -4.09 -31.56
C PRO A 311 -6.42 -3.89 -30.51
N GLN A 312 -5.45 -3.05 -30.85
CA GLN A 312 -4.21 -2.85 -30.12
C GLN A 312 -4.03 -1.40 -29.65
N MET A 313 -3.41 -1.27 -28.48
CA MET A 313 -2.92 0.01 -27.98
C MET A 313 -1.45 -0.16 -27.61
N TRP A 314 -0.59 0.72 -28.08
CA TRP A 314 0.81 0.68 -27.70
C TRP A 314 1.42 2.07 -27.59
N THR A 315 2.49 2.12 -26.79
CA THR A 315 3.16 3.35 -26.39
C THR A 315 4.66 3.12 -26.46
N ALA A 316 5.40 4.15 -26.87
CA ALA A 316 6.84 4.12 -26.87
C ALA A 316 7.37 5.52 -26.58
N GLY A 317 8.21 5.65 -25.56
CA GLY A 317 8.65 6.92 -25.04
C GLY A 317 10.09 6.95 -24.55
N LEU A 318 10.55 8.18 -24.35
CA LEU A 318 11.86 8.53 -23.82
C LEU A 318 11.67 9.52 -22.67
N GLY A 319 12.28 9.22 -21.53
CA GLY A 319 12.34 10.08 -20.36
C GLY A 319 13.74 10.65 -20.14
N PHE A 320 13.78 11.90 -19.69
CA PHE A 320 15.00 12.56 -19.21
C PHE A 320 14.79 13.16 -17.81
N GLY A 321 15.70 12.83 -16.90
CA GLY A 321 15.67 13.22 -15.49
C GLY A 321 14.78 12.33 -14.63
N HIS A 322 14.93 12.49 -13.32
CA HIS A 322 14.08 11.89 -12.31
C HIS A 322 13.76 12.94 -11.25
N TYR A 323 12.48 13.07 -10.91
CA TYR A 323 12.06 13.96 -9.84
C TYR A 323 12.05 13.24 -8.48
N ASN A 324 12.35 13.97 -7.42
CA ASN A 324 12.29 13.49 -6.05
C ASN A 324 11.56 14.53 -5.21
N LEU A 325 10.35 14.19 -4.74
CA LEU A 325 9.50 15.11 -3.97
C LEU A 325 10.19 15.70 -2.73
N LYS A 326 11.25 15.06 -2.20
CA LYS A 326 12.01 15.58 -1.05
C LYS A 326 13.11 16.57 -1.44
N LYS A 327 13.46 16.69 -2.73
CA LYS A 327 14.57 17.50 -3.25
C LYS A 327 14.05 18.55 -4.23
N PRO A 328 13.87 19.81 -3.79
CA PRO A 328 13.51 20.91 -4.67
C PRO A 328 14.48 21.05 -5.85
N GLY A 329 13.96 21.46 -7.01
CA GLY A 329 14.73 21.62 -8.25
C GLY A 329 14.95 20.34 -9.05
N THR A 330 14.59 19.17 -8.52
CA THR A 330 14.60 17.93 -9.32
C THR A 330 13.42 17.90 -10.30
N PHE A 331 13.62 17.30 -11.46
CA PHE A 331 12.64 17.29 -12.53
C PHE A 331 12.69 15.99 -13.35
N ARG A 332 11.61 15.74 -14.10
CA ARG A 332 11.55 14.76 -15.18
C ARG A 332 10.79 15.37 -16.35
N VAL A 333 11.28 15.17 -17.56
CA VAL A 333 10.54 15.45 -18.79
C VAL A 333 10.49 14.16 -19.60
N SER A 334 9.36 13.87 -20.24
CA SER A 334 9.30 12.75 -21.17
C SER A 334 8.37 13.03 -22.33
N ALA A 335 8.61 12.31 -23.42
CA ALA A 335 7.74 12.31 -24.59
C ALA A 335 7.53 10.88 -25.05
N GLN A 336 6.32 10.59 -25.51
CA GLN A 336 5.93 9.26 -25.95
C GLN A 336 4.96 9.36 -27.12
N TYR A 337 5.10 8.42 -28.06
CA TYR A 337 4.13 8.21 -29.10
C TYR A 337 3.08 7.22 -28.62
N VAL A 338 1.82 7.48 -28.96
CA VAL A 338 0.68 6.65 -28.60
C VAL A 338 -0.06 6.28 -29.86
N ARG A 339 -0.30 4.98 -30.04
CA ARG A 339 -1.21 4.45 -31.05
C ARG A 339 -2.31 3.68 -30.34
N ASN A 340 -3.55 4.02 -30.62
CA ASN A 340 -4.71 3.36 -30.05
C ASN A 340 -5.70 3.02 -31.15
N GLU A 341 -6.00 1.74 -31.32
CA GLU A 341 -7.07 1.27 -32.19
C GLU A 341 -8.41 1.30 -31.45
N ALA A 342 -9.50 1.55 -32.19
CA ALA A 342 -10.83 1.55 -31.62
C ALA A 342 -11.14 0.21 -30.93
N GLY A 343 -11.55 0.25 -29.67
CA GLY A 343 -11.83 -0.96 -28.86
C GLY A 343 -10.64 -1.56 -28.11
N ALA A 344 -9.43 -1.02 -28.24
CA ALA A 344 -8.25 -1.46 -27.48
C ALA A 344 -8.21 -0.89 -26.05
N TYR A 345 -8.49 0.41 -25.89
CA TYR A 345 -8.42 1.12 -24.61
C TYR A 345 -9.48 0.63 -23.62
N PHE A 346 -9.04 0.28 -22.41
CA PHE A 346 -9.88 -0.31 -21.36
C PHE A 346 -10.62 0.73 -20.52
N GLY A 347 -10.03 1.92 -20.36
CA GLY A 347 -10.59 3.01 -19.56
C GLY A 347 -9.95 3.11 -18.19
N GLY A 348 -9.37 4.27 -17.90
CA GLY A 348 -8.63 4.55 -16.66
C GLY A 348 -7.20 4.86 -17.05
N SER A 349 -6.79 6.11 -16.97
CA SER A 349 -5.45 6.52 -17.36
C SER A 349 -4.93 7.51 -16.35
N THR A 350 -3.64 7.42 -16.04
CA THR A 350 -2.94 8.41 -15.23
C THR A 350 -2.99 9.81 -15.86
N TYR A 351 -3.12 9.89 -17.19
CA TYR A 351 -3.04 11.13 -17.96
C TYR A 351 -4.39 11.81 -18.12
N THR A 352 -4.38 13.14 -17.96
CA THR A 352 -5.55 13.99 -18.17
C THR A 352 -5.65 14.47 -19.62
N ALA A 353 -4.54 14.89 -20.21
CA ALA A 353 -4.48 15.29 -21.62
C ALA A 353 -4.33 14.04 -22.50
N PHE A 354 -5.38 13.23 -22.55
CA PHE A 354 -5.31 11.91 -23.17
C PHE A 354 -6.37 11.73 -24.27
N PRO A 355 -6.05 12.01 -25.55
CA PRO A 355 -7.02 11.96 -26.65
C PRO A 355 -7.82 10.65 -26.77
N ALA A 356 -7.19 9.50 -26.57
CA ALA A 356 -7.84 8.18 -26.69
C ALA A 356 -9.04 8.02 -25.71
N SER A 357 -9.05 8.78 -24.61
CA SER A 357 -10.17 8.87 -23.67
C SER A 357 -11.49 9.34 -24.32
N SER A 358 -11.39 10.28 -25.27
CA SER A 358 -12.54 10.90 -25.95
C SER A 358 -12.80 10.28 -27.33
N LEU A 359 -11.85 9.50 -27.84
CA LEU A 359 -11.83 8.97 -29.21
C LEU A 359 -12.02 7.44 -29.22
N LEU A 360 -12.93 6.92 -28.40
CA LEU A 360 -13.10 5.48 -28.15
C LEU A 360 -13.52 4.66 -29.37
N LYS A 361 -14.15 5.31 -30.35
CA LYS A 361 -14.76 4.67 -31.53
C LYS A 361 -13.95 4.86 -32.81
N VAL A 362 -12.80 5.51 -32.73
CA VAL A 362 -11.96 5.80 -33.89
C VAL A 362 -10.52 5.48 -33.55
N ASP A 363 -9.80 5.04 -34.56
CA ASP A 363 -8.37 4.85 -34.45
C ASP A 363 -7.71 6.20 -34.19
N SER A 364 -6.83 6.29 -33.21
CA SER A 364 -6.12 7.52 -32.88
C SER A 364 -4.62 7.28 -32.76
N LYS A 365 -3.86 8.33 -33.07
CA LYS A 365 -2.43 8.41 -32.82
C LYS A 365 -2.03 9.83 -32.46
N PHE A 366 -1.11 9.99 -31.53
CA PHE A 366 -0.66 11.30 -31.05
C PHE A 366 0.67 11.17 -30.31
N TRP A 367 1.30 12.31 -30.09
CA TRP A 367 2.41 12.42 -29.15
C TRP A 367 1.91 12.98 -27.82
N LEU A 368 2.48 12.51 -26.72
CA LEU A 368 2.22 13.03 -25.38
C LEU A 368 3.54 13.42 -24.75
N ALA A 369 3.69 14.70 -24.43
CA ALA A 369 4.79 15.23 -23.64
C ALA A 369 4.32 15.47 -22.20
N ASN A 370 5.17 15.19 -21.22
CA ASN A 370 4.91 15.50 -19.83
C ASN A 370 6.16 16.10 -19.16
N ALA A 371 5.92 16.87 -18.10
CA ALA A 371 6.97 17.48 -17.31
C ALA A 371 6.57 17.54 -15.84
N ASP A 372 7.46 17.10 -14.97
CA ASP A 372 7.36 17.19 -13.52
C ASP A 372 8.53 18.02 -12.99
N VAL A 373 8.23 19.03 -12.16
CA VAL A 373 9.24 19.84 -11.47
C VAL A 373 8.86 19.95 -10.00
N VAL A 374 9.81 19.62 -9.11
CA VAL A 374 9.64 19.75 -7.66
C VAL A 374 9.98 21.17 -7.25
N LEU A 375 8.96 21.96 -6.96
CA LEU A 375 9.12 23.38 -6.60
C LEU A 375 9.63 23.54 -5.16
N ALA A 376 9.16 22.68 -4.26
CA ALA A 376 9.55 22.62 -2.87
C ALA A 376 9.32 21.20 -2.33
N LYS A 377 9.73 20.94 -1.07
CA LYS A 377 9.49 19.63 -0.44
C LYS A 377 8.00 19.30 -0.51
N ASN A 378 7.69 18.15 -1.09
CA ASN A 378 6.37 17.62 -1.35
C ASN A 378 5.46 18.47 -2.26
N ILE A 379 5.99 19.49 -2.94
CA ILE A 379 5.24 20.35 -3.87
C ILE A 379 5.77 20.13 -5.28
N ARG A 380 4.90 19.69 -6.19
CA ARG A 380 5.23 19.34 -7.58
C ARG A 380 4.30 20.06 -8.56
N LEU A 381 4.91 20.75 -9.52
CA LEU A 381 4.22 21.20 -10.72
C LEU A 381 4.30 20.10 -11.77
N HIS A 382 3.16 19.76 -12.35
CA HIS A 382 3.04 18.73 -13.38
C HIS A 382 2.30 19.30 -14.59
N GLY A 383 2.84 19.13 -15.79
CA GLY A 383 2.21 19.51 -17.05
C GLY A 383 2.15 18.34 -18.02
N GLU A 384 1.09 18.28 -18.81
CA GLU A 384 0.95 17.32 -19.91
C GLU A 384 0.48 18.07 -21.17
N TYR A 385 0.97 17.64 -22.33
CA TYR A 385 0.62 18.19 -23.63
C TYR A 385 0.52 17.08 -24.67
N ALA A 386 -0.69 16.79 -25.14
CA ALA A 386 -0.93 15.87 -26.24
C ALA A 386 -1.07 16.64 -27.56
N PHE A 387 -0.32 16.25 -28.57
CA PHE A 387 -0.26 16.97 -29.83
C PHE A 387 -0.15 16.08 -31.05
N ASN A 388 -0.40 16.68 -32.22
CA ASN A 388 -0.40 15.98 -33.52
C ASN A 388 -1.38 14.80 -33.47
N VAL A 389 -2.58 15.09 -32.97
CA VAL A 389 -3.66 14.13 -32.79
C VAL A 389 -4.26 13.82 -34.15
N LYS A 390 -4.21 12.55 -34.54
CA LYS A 390 -4.66 12.09 -35.85
C LYS A 390 -5.57 10.89 -35.69
N THR A 391 -6.63 10.91 -36.48
CA THR A 391 -7.63 9.85 -36.55
C THR A 391 -7.88 9.43 -37.99
N ASP A 392 -8.63 8.34 -38.17
CA ASP A 392 -9.10 7.84 -39.47
C ASP A 392 -10.41 8.48 -39.95
N ASN A 393 -11.12 9.21 -39.08
CA ASN A 393 -12.44 9.78 -39.36
C ASN A 393 -12.44 11.14 -40.09
N SER A 394 -11.31 11.56 -40.70
CA SER A 394 -11.15 12.83 -41.43
C SER A 394 -11.43 14.12 -40.64
N VAL A 395 -11.57 14.04 -39.32
CA VAL A 395 -11.74 15.19 -38.42
C VAL A 395 -10.35 15.64 -37.95
N ASP A 396 -10.12 16.96 -37.96
CA ASP A 396 -8.93 17.55 -37.36
C ASP A 396 -9.18 17.80 -35.86
N TYR A 397 -8.31 17.24 -35.02
CA TYR A 397 -8.45 17.31 -33.57
C TYR A 397 -7.41 18.25 -33.01
N ASP A 398 -7.87 19.20 -32.19
CA ASP A 398 -7.01 20.13 -31.47
C ASP A 398 -6.02 19.39 -30.54
N ASP A 399 -4.92 20.05 -30.18
CA ASP A 399 -4.03 19.56 -29.12
C ASP A 399 -4.71 19.65 -27.74
N LEU A 400 -4.29 18.82 -26.77
CA LEU A 400 -4.80 18.85 -25.39
C LEU A 400 -3.71 19.22 -24.38
N ALA A 401 -4.05 20.05 -23.40
CA ALA A 401 -3.15 20.49 -22.36
C ALA A 401 -3.76 20.42 -20.95
N THR A 402 -2.89 20.25 -19.96
CA THR A 402 -3.23 20.26 -18.54
C THR A 402 -2.03 20.70 -17.73
N VAL A 403 -2.29 21.43 -16.64
CA VAL A 403 -1.27 21.83 -15.67
C VAL A 403 -1.85 21.64 -14.28
N SER A 404 -1.08 21.03 -13.38
CA SER A 404 -1.48 20.83 -12.00
C SER A 404 -0.38 21.14 -11.01
N LEU A 405 -0.77 21.78 -9.91
CA LEU A 405 0.04 21.93 -8.71
C LEU A 405 -0.40 20.89 -7.69
N ASN A 406 0.54 20.07 -7.24
CA ASN A 406 0.29 18.93 -6.37
C ASN A 406 1.08 19.11 -5.07
N TYR A 407 0.44 18.85 -3.93
CA TYR A 407 1.05 18.88 -2.61
C TYR A 407 0.77 17.57 -1.86
N ASN A 408 1.80 16.95 -1.31
CA ASN A 408 1.70 15.72 -0.50
C ASN A 408 2.02 16.04 0.97
N PHE A 409 1.23 15.54 1.91
CA PHE A 409 1.41 15.79 3.35
C PHE A 409 1.30 14.53 4.20
#